data_AF-A0A1G1IIJ6-F1
#
_entry.id   AF-A0A1G1IIJ6-F1
#
_cell.length_a   1.000
_cell.length_b   1.000
_cell.length_c   1.000
_cell.angle_alpha   90.00
_cell.angle_beta   90.00
_cell.angle_gamma   90.00
#
_symmetry.space_group_name_H-M   'P 1'
#
loop_
_entity.id
_entity.type
_entity.pdbx_description
1 polymer ?
#
loop_
_entity_poly.entity_id
_entity_poly.type
_entity_poly.pdbx_seq_one_letter_code
_entity_poly.pdbx_strand_id
1 'polypeptide(L)'
;MKRSGLLASVLIAGLCAMNTETEAFPVSGAAWSEAQWEQHCKNVKTTYNQASPFATKELTLKPDDPRFLDFLYWVWANKIIEHQVEQVGGTEWTGPTNGVIFHWAPGSRWETHTVVPFEHAIHHIADEHNWRDNMFKEFFEKFGPVTGVNIKQRLSFEKPPTWVQFLAHVGGAESPYYRYVFHQESVIDPEKRIVTLFGGQGVIFQYTFDRYLTEIKEVVTDCKAYQFFELYDRYGKGFASQSGWAGQAVPHQ
;
A
#
# COMPACT_ATOMS: atom_id res chain seq x y z
N MET A 1 3.25 -33.38 63.36
CA MET A 1 4.66 -33.85 63.35
C MET A 1 5.45 -32.99 62.37
N LYS A 2 6.55 -32.40 62.86
CA LYS A 2 7.84 -32.01 62.21
C LYS A 2 7.80 -31.58 60.73
N ARG A 3 8.00 -30.29 60.38
CA ARG A 3 9.25 -29.48 60.27
C ARG A 3 10.26 -29.94 59.19
N SER A 4 10.55 -28.98 58.30
CA SER A 4 11.84 -28.68 57.62
C SER A 4 12.22 -29.52 56.39
N GLY A 5 12.78 -28.97 55.31
CA GLY A 5 13.33 -27.62 55.14
C GLY A 5 13.70 -27.24 53.70
N LEU A 6 14.09 -25.97 53.61
CA LEU A 6 14.71 -25.26 52.49
C LEU A 6 15.71 -26.09 51.67
N LEU A 7 15.76 -25.82 50.36
CA LEU A 7 16.99 -25.37 49.72
C LEU A 7 16.65 -24.47 48.53
N ALA A 8 17.14 -23.24 48.64
CA ALA A 8 17.10 -22.22 47.61
C ALA A 8 18.06 -22.60 46.48
N SER A 9 17.63 -22.38 45.24
CA SER A 9 18.53 -22.24 44.10
C SER A 9 18.01 -21.07 43.28
N VAL A 10 18.62 -19.92 43.54
CA VAL A 10 18.51 -18.71 42.74
C VAL A 10 19.28 -18.97 41.45
N LEU A 11 18.56 -19.08 40.33
CA LEU A 11 19.12 -18.95 38.99
C LEU A 11 18.46 -17.74 38.35
N ILE A 12 19.16 -16.61 38.45
CA ILE A 12 18.87 -15.37 37.75
C ILE A 12 19.62 -15.38 36.43
N ALA A 13 18.98 -14.77 35.43
CA ALA A 13 19.51 -14.25 34.18
C ALA A 13 19.73 -15.26 33.04
N GLY A 14 18.68 -15.35 32.24
CA GLY A 14 18.73 -15.74 30.84
C GLY A 14 17.44 -15.35 30.13
N LEU A 15 16.88 -14.17 30.43
CA LEU A 15 15.87 -13.56 29.57
C LEU A 15 16.60 -13.16 28.29
N CYS A 16 16.71 -14.13 27.37
CA CYS A 16 16.76 -13.80 25.95
C CYS A 16 15.48 -13.02 25.69
N ALA A 17 15.59 -11.69 25.71
CA ALA A 17 14.69 -10.84 24.98
C ALA A 17 14.82 -11.30 23.53
N MET A 18 13.95 -12.23 23.13
CA MET A 18 13.66 -12.38 21.72
C MET A 18 13.13 -11.00 21.33
N ASN A 19 13.92 -10.28 20.56
CA ASN A 19 13.39 -9.19 19.76
C ASN A 19 12.35 -9.85 18.86
N THR A 20 11.11 -9.93 19.33
CA THR A 20 9.98 -9.95 18.43
C THR A 20 10.07 -8.59 17.75
N GLU A 21 10.70 -8.56 16.58
CA GLU A 21 10.36 -7.56 15.57
C GLU A 21 8.87 -7.77 15.34
N THR A 22 8.05 -7.04 16.11
CA THR A 22 6.62 -6.99 15.89
C THR A 22 6.47 -6.20 14.61
N GLU A 23 6.48 -6.90 13.48
CA GLU A 23 6.06 -6.34 12.21
C GLU A 23 4.69 -5.71 12.44
N ALA A 24 4.56 -4.47 12.02
CA ALA A 24 3.50 -3.59 12.49
C ALA A 24 2.10 -4.13 12.11
N PHE A 25 2.02 -5.05 11.14
CA PHE A 25 0.97 -6.05 11.01
C PHE A 25 1.59 -7.40 10.68
N PRO A 26 0.98 -8.54 11.08
CA PRO A 26 1.33 -9.80 10.46
C PRO A 26 1.05 -9.68 8.97
N VAL A 27 2.09 -9.81 8.16
CA VAL A 27 1.97 -9.95 6.71
C VAL A 27 0.85 -10.96 6.44
N SER A 28 -0.18 -10.55 5.71
CA SER A 28 -1.31 -11.40 5.32
C SER A 28 -0.80 -12.76 4.86
N GLY A 29 -1.51 -13.86 5.16
CA GLY A 29 -1.10 -15.19 4.70
C GLY A 29 -0.99 -15.31 3.16
N ALA A 30 -1.53 -14.33 2.42
CA ALA A 30 -1.35 -14.20 0.99
C ALA A 30 -0.02 -13.52 0.60
N ALA A 31 0.55 -12.68 1.45
CA ALA A 31 1.77 -11.92 1.21
C ALA A 31 3.06 -12.69 1.49
N TRP A 32 4.07 -12.39 0.69
CA TRP A 32 5.41 -12.91 0.88
C TRP A 32 6.21 -11.98 1.80
N SER A 33 6.89 -12.56 2.78
CA SER A 33 7.89 -11.85 3.60
C SER A 33 9.05 -11.36 2.74
N GLU A 34 9.80 -10.38 3.24
CA GLU A 34 11.00 -9.86 2.55
C GLU A 34 12.02 -10.97 2.25
N ALA A 35 12.19 -11.93 3.17
CA ALA A 35 13.07 -13.08 2.96
C ALA A 35 12.58 -14.00 1.83
N GLN A 36 11.26 -14.18 1.68
CA GLN A 36 10.70 -14.93 0.55
C GLN A 36 10.96 -14.17 -0.76
N TRP A 37 10.71 -12.86 -0.81
CA TRP A 37 11.02 -12.04 -1.99
C TRP A 37 12.49 -12.14 -2.39
N GLU A 38 13.42 -11.94 -1.44
CA GLU A 38 14.85 -12.05 -1.68
C GLU A 38 15.22 -13.44 -2.22
N GLN A 39 14.71 -14.51 -1.61
CA GLN A 39 14.97 -15.87 -2.05
C GLN A 39 14.47 -16.13 -3.48
N HIS A 40 13.31 -15.57 -3.84
CA HIS A 40 12.75 -15.71 -5.19
C HIS A 40 13.53 -14.92 -6.25
N CYS A 41 14.10 -13.77 -5.91
CA CYS A 41 14.80 -12.93 -6.89
C CYS A 41 16.32 -13.15 -6.97
N LYS A 42 16.93 -13.80 -5.96
CA LYS A 42 18.40 -13.88 -5.78
C LYS A 42 19.18 -14.39 -6.99
N ASN A 43 18.64 -15.39 -7.71
CA ASN A 43 19.32 -16.04 -8.83
C ASN A 43 18.71 -15.71 -10.19
N VAL A 44 17.74 -14.79 -10.24
CA VAL A 44 17.05 -14.42 -11.48
C VAL A 44 18.00 -13.60 -12.33
N LYS A 45 18.17 -13.99 -13.59
CA LYS A 45 19.02 -13.32 -14.58
C LYS A 45 18.17 -12.90 -15.77
N THR A 46 18.13 -11.60 -16.04
CA THR A 46 17.36 -11.02 -17.16
C THR A 46 18.19 -10.00 -17.94
N THR A 47 17.68 -9.52 -19.07
CA THR A 47 18.29 -8.41 -19.82
C THR A 47 18.34 -7.10 -19.02
N TYR A 48 17.53 -6.97 -17.97
CA TYR A 48 17.62 -5.87 -17.01
C TYR A 48 18.85 -5.97 -16.13
N ASN A 49 19.15 -7.17 -15.62
CA ASN A 49 20.28 -7.39 -14.73
C ASN A 49 20.89 -8.79 -14.94
N GLN A 50 21.93 -8.84 -15.78
CA GLN A 50 22.62 -10.09 -16.13
C GLN A 50 23.70 -10.47 -15.11
N ALA A 51 24.35 -9.47 -14.50
CA ALA A 51 25.54 -9.68 -13.69
C ALA A 51 25.25 -9.71 -12.18
N SER A 52 24.32 -8.87 -11.71
CA SER A 52 24.06 -8.67 -10.28
C SER A 52 22.67 -9.19 -9.89
N PRO A 53 22.41 -9.43 -8.59
CA PRO A 53 21.06 -9.62 -8.09
C PRO A 53 20.21 -8.36 -8.26
N PHE A 54 18.89 -8.52 -8.31
CA PHE A 54 17.94 -7.40 -8.26
C PHE A 54 18.06 -6.62 -6.94
N ALA A 55 17.85 -5.30 -6.98
CA ALA A 55 17.87 -4.48 -5.78
C ALA A 55 16.69 -4.82 -4.86
N THR A 56 16.97 -5.12 -3.59
CA THR A 56 15.94 -5.48 -2.61
C THR A 56 15.32 -4.27 -1.92
N LYS A 57 15.87 -3.07 -2.13
CA LYS A 57 15.49 -1.85 -1.40
C LYS A 57 14.94 -0.72 -2.27
N GLU A 58 15.06 -0.83 -3.58
CA GLU A 58 14.59 0.21 -4.51
C GLU A 58 14.17 -0.40 -5.84
N LEU A 59 13.26 0.28 -6.54
CA LEU A 59 12.94 0.04 -7.93
C LEU A 59 13.71 1.06 -8.78
N THR A 60 14.61 0.56 -9.63
CA THR A 60 15.52 1.42 -10.42
C THR A 60 15.00 1.75 -11.82
N LEU A 61 13.85 1.16 -12.21
CA LEU A 61 13.15 1.47 -13.45
C LEU A 61 12.82 2.97 -13.55
N LYS A 62 12.98 3.53 -14.76
CA LYS A 62 12.74 4.95 -15.06
C LYS A 62 11.67 5.14 -16.15
N PRO A 63 11.03 6.31 -16.21
CA PRO A 63 9.96 6.58 -17.20
C PRO A 63 10.39 6.61 -18.66
N ASP A 64 11.69 6.69 -18.94
CA ASP A 64 12.32 6.66 -20.27
C ASP A 64 12.80 5.26 -20.68
N ASP A 65 12.69 4.27 -19.78
CA ASP A 65 13.05 2.89 -20.06
C ASP A 65 12.08 2.28 -21.10
N PRO A 66 12.57 1.58 -22.14
CA PRO A 66 11.70 0.96 -23.15
C PRO A 66 10.70 -0.06 -22.59
N ARG A 67 10.96 -0.61 -21.39
CA ARG A 67 10.08 -1.56 -20.67
C ARG A 67 9.00 -0.86 -19.86
N PHE A 68 9.12 0.45 -19.64
CA PHE A 68 8.33 1.17 -18.65
C PHE A 68 6.82 1.05 -18.88
N LEU A 69 6.36 1.14 -20.13
CA LEU A 69 4.93 1.02 -20.42
C LEU A 69 4.38 -0.37 -20.10
N ASP A 70 5.11 -1.44 -20.46
CA ASP A 70 4.72 -2.81 -20.07
C ASP A 70 4.75 -2.98 -18.55
N PHE A 71 5.70 -2.33 -17.86
CA PHE A 71 5.73 -2.35 -16.40
C PHE A 71 4.48 -1.70 -15.80
N LEU A 72 4.01 -0.57 -16.34
CA LEU A 72 2.77 0.06 -15.87
C LEU A 72 1.56 -0.86 -16.03
N TYR A 73 1.43 -1.52 -17.19
CA TYR A 73 0.37 -2.51 -17.39
C TYR A 73 0.54 -3.72 -16.46
N TRP A 74 1.78 -4.11 -16.15
CA TRP A 74 2.04 -5.19 -15.21
C TRP A 74 1.63 -4.84 -13.77
N VAL A 75 1.98 -3.65 -13.30
CA VAL A 75 1.55 -3.10 -12.01
C VAL A 75 0.03 -3.09 -11.94
N TRP A 76 -0.61 -2.58 -12.99
CA TRP A 76 -2.06 -2.48 -13.10
C TRP A 76 -2.76 -3.83 -12.97
N ALA A 77 -2.35 -4.82 -13.78
CA ALA A 77 -3.06 -6.10 -13.77
C ALA A 77 -2.81 -6.92 -12.50
N ASN A 78 -1.70 -6.66 -11.80
CA ASN A 78 -1.43 -7.23 -10.49
C ASN A 78 -1.99 -6.38 -9.33
N LYS A 79 -2.67 -5.26 -9.63
CA LYS A 79 -3.35 -4.42 -8.64
C LYS A 79 -2.43 -3.92 -7.54
N ILE A 80 -1.17 -3.66 -7.89
CA ILE A 80 -0.10 -3.43 -6.90
C ILE A 80 -0.30 -2.12 -6.15
N ILE A 81 -0.82 -1.10 -6.82
CA ILE A 81 -1.05 0.20 -6.21
C ILE A 81 -2.50 0.40 -5.76
N GLU A 82 -3.36 -0.62 -5.93
CA GLU A 82 -4.67 -0.60 -5.29
C GLU A 82 -4.44 -0.59 -3.78
N HIS A 83 -4.90 0.45 -3.09
CA HIS A 83 -4.72 0.55 -1.64
C HIS A 83 -6.01 0.91 -0.92
N GLN A 84 -6.04 0.69 0.38
CA GLN A 84 -7.11 1.10 1.28
C GLN A 84 -6.52 1.91 2.44
N VAL A 85 -7.21 2.98 2.84
CA VAL A 85 -6.84 3.72 4.04
C VAL A 85 -7.63 3.20 5.24
N GLU A 86 -6.92 2.84 6.31
CA GLU A 86 -7.50 2.50 7.61
C GLU A 86 -7.22 3.64 8.62
N GLN A 87 -8.15 3.82 9.55
CA GLN A 87 -8.05 4.83 10.60
C GLN A 87 -6.78 4.68 11.46
N VAL A 88 -6.45 5.76 12.17
CA VAL A 88 -5.39 5.77 13.17
C VAL A 88 -5.71 4.80 14.30
N GLY A 89 -4.83 3.86 14.57
CA GLY A 89 -5.05 2.83 15.60
C GLY A 89 -5.78 1.58 15.11
N GLY A 90 -6.34 1.61 13.89
CA GLY A 90 -7.03 0.48 13.25
C GLY A 90 -8.07 -0.25 14.09
N THR A 91 -8.63 -1.33 13.57
CA THR A 91 -9.35 -2.34 14.37
C THR A 91 -8.42 -3.43 14.90
N GLU A 92 -7.29 -3.65 14.24
CA GLU A 92 -6.31 -4.72 14.56
C GLU A 92 -4.86 -4.22 14.59
N TRP A 93 -4.64 -2.91 14.47
CA TRP A 93 -3.30 -2.32 14.46
C TRP A 93 -2.72 -2.20 15.86
N THR A 94 -1.50 -2.70 16.02
CA THR A 94 -0.74 -2.60 17.29
C THR A 94 0.54 -1.77 17.17
N GLY A 95 0.79 -1.19 16.00
CA GLY A 95 1.98 -0.37 15.69
C GLY A 95 1.82 1.13 15.99
N PRO A 96 2.69 1.99 15.42
CA PRO A 96 2.66 3.44 15.65
C PRO A 96 1.32 4.09 15.29
N THR A 97 0.73 4.85 16.21
CA THR A 97 -0.55 5.57 16.02
C THR A 97 -0.36 7.03 15.62
N ASN A 98 0.85 7.40 15.20
CA ASN A 98 1.21 8.77 14.82
C ASN A 98 0.92 9.11 13.35
N GLY A 99 0.19 8.24 12.63
CA GLY A 99 -0.08 8.40 11.21
C GLY A 99 -1.32 7.64 10.76
N VAL A 100 -1.55 7.70 9.46
CA VAL A 100 -2.66 7.02 8.77
C VAL A 100 -2.10 5.78 8.07
N ILE A 101 -2.85 4.68 8.10
CA ILE A 101 -2.39 3.40 7.60
C ILE A 101 -2.89 3.20 6.17
N PHE A 102 -2.00 2.84 5.27
CA PHE A 102 -2.31 2.46 3.89
C PHE A 102 -2.02 0.97 3.71
N HIS A 103 -3.04 0.23 3.29
CA HIS A 103 -3.00 -1.20 2.97
C HIS A 103 -2.92 -1.34 1.46
N TRP A 104 -1.72 -1.57 0.95
CA TRP A 104 -1.45 -1.71 -0.47
C TRP A 104 -1.65 -3.14 -0.93
N ALA A 105 -2.07 -3.31 -2.18
CA ALA A 105 -2.33 -4.59 -2.85
C ALA A 105 -3.07 -5.63 -1.98
N PRO A 106 -4.17 -5.27 -1.30
CA PRO A 106 -4.80 -6.09 -0.27
C PRO A 106 -5.24 -7.45 -0.82
N GLY A 107 -4.88 -8.53 -0.12
CA GLY A 107 -5.19 -9.91 -0.48
C GLY A 107 -4.27 -10.52 -1.53
N SER A 108 -3.13 -9.89 -1.83
CA SER A 108 -2.16 -10.37 -2.84
C SER A 108 -0.78 -10.65 -2.24
N ARG A 109 0.11 -11.25 -3.03
CA ARG A 109 1.49 -11.50 -2.58
C ARG A 109 2.32 -10.23 -2.37
N TRP A 110 1.89 -9.11 -2.96
CA TRP A 110 2.52 -7.80 -2.85
C TRP A 110 1.95 -6.97 -1.71
N GLU A 111 1.00 -7.52 -0.94
CA GLU A 111 0.36 -6.79 0.15
C GLU A 111 1.39 -6.24 1.13
N THR A 112 1.27 -4.96 1.44
CA THR A 112 2.16 -4.27 2.38
C THR A 112 1.41 -3.14 3.08
N HIS A 113 1.88 -2.79 4.28
CA HIS A 113 1.28 -1.77 5.10
C HIS A 113 2.29 -0.65 5.34
N THR A 114 1.84 0.58 5.11
CA THR A 114 2.66 1.77 5.34
C THR A 114 1.94 2.71 6.29
N VAL A 115 2.71 3.37 7.15
CA VAL A 115 2.20 4.44 8.02
C VAL A 115 2.72 5.74 7.48
N VAL A 116 1.83 6.57 6.98
CA VAL A 116 2.20 7.89 6.46
C VAL A 116 1.80 8.98 7.45
N PRO A 117 2.53 10.12 7.48
CA PRO A 117 2.11 11.26 8.27
C PRO A 117 0.71 11.73 7.89
N PHE A 118 -0.04 12.25 8.87
CA PHE A 118 -1.39 12.76 8.64
C PHE A 118 -1.48 13.77 7.50
N GLU A 119 -0.53 14.71 7.41
CA GLU A 119 -0.52 15.71 6.35
C GLU A 119 -0.43 15.08 4.95
N HIS A 120 0.41 14.06 4.80
CA HIS A 120 0.56 13.29 3.56
C HIS A 120 -0.75 12.57 3.21
N ALA A 121 -1.33 11.86 4.17
CA ALA A 121 -2.62 11.19 3.97
C ALA A 121 -3.74 12.17 3.60
N ILE A 122 -3.79 13.33 4.24
CA ILE A 122 -4.77 14.38 3.96
C ILE A 122 -4.60 14.94 2.54
N HIS A 123 -3.36 15.11 2.08
CA HIS A 123 -3.10 15.50 0.70
C HIS A 123 -3.68 14.47 -0.28
N HIS A 124 -3.32 13.20 -0.12
CA HIS A 124 -3.85 12.12 -0.93
C HIS A 124 -5.37 12.00 -0.89
N ILE A 125 -5.97 12.03 0.30
CA ILE A 125 -7.39 11.76 0.49
C ILE A 125 -8.25 12.94 0.05
N ALA A 126 -7.83 14.19 0.31
CA ALA A 126 -8.71 15.34 0.13
C ALA A 126 -8.31 16.28 -1.02
N ASP A 127 -7.02 16.40 -1.37
CA ASP A 127 -6.62 17.20 -2.54
C ASP A 127 -6.85 16.42 -3.82
N GLU A 128 -6.40 15.16 -3.88
CA GLU A 128 -6.50 14.37 -5.11
C GLU A 128 -7.95 14.01 -5.42
N HIS A 129 -8.78 13.76 -4.40
CA HIS A 129 -10.18 13.37 -4.59
C HIS A 129 -11.16 14.55 -4.65
N ASN A 130 -10.71 15.77 -4.31
CA ASN A 130 -11.56 16.97 -4.23
C ASN A 130 -12.89 16.74 -3.50
N TRP A 131 -12.84 15.97 -2.40
CA TRP A 131 -14.03 15.57 -1.64
C TRP A 131 -14.77 16.78 -1.07
N ARG A 132 -16.10 16.70 -1.09
CA ARG A 132 -16.99 17.76 -0.62
C ARG A 132 -17.81 17.29 0.57
N ASP A 133 -18.20 18.23 1.44
CA ASP A 133 -18.98 17.93 2.65
C ASP A 133 -20.33 17.23 2.34
N ASN A 134 -20.92 17.50 1.19
CA ASN A 134 -22.15 16.88 0.73
C ASN A 134 -22.01 15.41 0.27
N MET A 135 -20.78 14.91 0.15
CA MET A 135 -20.49 13.49 -0.07
C MET A 135 -20.47 12.70 1.24
N PHE A 136 -20.43 13.38 2.39
CA PHE A 136 -20.35 12.80 3.74
C PHE A 136 -21.34 13.50 4.69
N LYS A 137 -22.61 13.61 4.26
CA LYS A 137 -23.61 14.47 4.90
C LYS A 137 -23.81 14.13 6.37
N GLU A 138 -23.99 12.84 6.67
CA GLU A 138 -24.21 12.33 8.02
C GLU A 138 -23.02 12.60 8.96
N PHE A 139 -21.81 12.79 8.43
CA PHE A 139 -20.70 13.28 9.23
C PHE A 139 -20.77 14.79 9.47
N PHE A 140 -21.04 15.60 8.45
CA PHE A 140 -20.91 17.06 8.54
C PHE A 140 -22.14 17.77 9.13
N GLU A 141 -23.34 17.19 9.02
CA GLU A 141 -24.60 17.79 9.50
C GLU A 141 -24.57 18.09 11.01
N LYS A 142 -23.91 17.26 11.82
CA LYS A 142 -23.74 17.49 13.27
C LYS A 142 -22.85 18.69 13.61
N PHE A 143 -22.12 19.24 12.63
CA PHE A 143 -21.22 20.38 12.80
C PHE A 143 -21.68 21.64 12.05
N GLY A 144 -22.88 21.63 11.46
CA GLY A 144 -23.46 22.77 10.76
C GLY A 144 -23.94 22.45 9.34
N PRO A 145 -24.51 23.43 8.62
CA PRO A 145 -25.14 23.23 7.32
C PRO A 145 -24.15 22.67 6.29
N VAL A 146 -24.59 21.72 5.47
CA VAL A 146 -23.82 21.12 4.37
C VAL A 146 -24.05 21.92 3.10
N THR A 147 -22.98 22.39 2.45
CA THR A 147 -23.09 23.38 1.35
C THR A 147 -22.35 23.01 0.05
N GLY A 148 -21.71 21.85 0.01
CA GLY A 148 -20.93 21.37 -1.15
C GLY A 148 -19.52 21.95 -1.22
N VAL A 149 -18.97 22.41 -0.10
CA VAL A 149 -17.59 22.92 -0.01
C VAL A 149 -16.58 21.79 0.16
N ASN A 150 -15.33 22.03 -0.21
CA ASN A 150 -14.27 21.03 -0.05
C ASN A 150 -14.07 20.70 1.45
N ILE A 151 -13.92 19.42 1.79
CA ILE A 151 -13.82 18.96 3.18
C ILE A 151 -12.62 19.56 3.93
N LYS A 152 -11.54 19.96 3.23
CA LYS A 152 -10.40 20.65 3.85
C LYS A 152 -10.77 21.99 4.48
N GLN A 153 -11.82 22.64 3.97
CA GLN A 153 -12.33 23.89 4.52
C GLN A 153 -13.17 23.67 5.78
N ARG A 154 -13.66 22.43 5.98
CA ARG A 154 -14.48 22.04 7.12
C ARG A 154 -13.65 21.42 8.23
N LEU A 155 -12.63 20.65 7.88
CA LEU A 155 -11.84 19.85 8.81
C LEU A 155 -10.66 20.65 9.37
N SER A 156 -10.40 20.48 10.65
CA SER A 156 -9.20 21.06 11.29
C SER A 156 -8.40 20.01 12.07
N PHE A 157 -7.19 20.37 12.49
CA PHE A 157 -6.39 19.48 13.35
C PHE A 157 -6.81 19.55 14.83
N GLU A 158 -7.29 20.71 15.28
CA GLU A 158 -7.46 20.98 16.72
C GLU A 158 -8.93 21.06 17.15
N LYS A 159 -9.80 21.58 16.29
CA LYS A 159 -11.19 21.90 16.61
C LYS A 159 -12.16 21.03 15.80
N PRO A 160 -13.22 20.47 16.42
CA PRO A 160 -14.24 19.74 15.69
C PRO A 160 -14.90 20.59 14.58
N PRO A 161 -15.19 19.99 13.41
CA PRO A 161 -14.87 18.61 13.05
C PRO A 161 -13.37 18.42 12.74
N THR A 162 -12.75 17.41 13.35
CA THR A 162 -11.30 17.16 13.14
C THR A 162 -11.03 16.12 12.05
N TRP A 163 -9.83 16.16 11.48
CA TRP A 163 -9.33 15.12 10.58
C TRP A 163 -9.40 13.72 11.18
N VAL A 164 -9.04 13.58 12.47
CA VAL A 164 -9.11 12.30 13.18
C VAL A 164 -10.55 11.80 13.25
N GLN A 165 -11.50 12.66 13.61
CA GLN A 165 -12.92 12.29 13.66
C GLN A 165 -13.45 11.87 12.29
N PHE A 166 -13.04 12.58 11.24
CA PHE A 166 -13.45 12.27 9.87
C PHE A 166 -12.87 10.95 9.40
N LEU A 167 -11.57 10.73 9.56
CA LEU A 167 -10.89 9.48 9.18
C LEU A 167 -11.43 8.28 9.94
N ALA A 168 -11.76 8.43 11.23
CA ALA A 168 -12.45 7.39 11.99
C ALA A 168 -13.87 7.12 11.46
N HIS A 169 -14.58 8.16 11.01
CA HIS A 169 -15.92 7.99 10.42
C HIS A 169 -15.89 7.28 9.06
N VAL A 170 -14.91 7.59 8.20
CA VAL A 170 -14.87 7.03 6.83
C VAL A 170 -14.05 5.74 6.71
N GLY A 171 -13.11 5.50 7.63
CA GLY A 171 -12.18 4.35 7.61
C GLY A 171 -12.17 3.51 8.88
N GLY A 172 -13.07 3.76 9.84
CA GLY A 172 -13.20 2.96 11.05
C GLY A 172 -14.12 1.74 10.89
N ALA A 173 -14.16 0.89 11.92
CA ALA A 173 -14.93 -0.36 11.96
C ALA A 173 -16.42 -0.18 11.64
N GLU A 174 -17.00 0.90 12.16
CA GLU A 174 -18.41 1.25 12.04
C GLU A 174 -18.68 2.20 10.87
N SER A 175 -17.69 2.38 9.97
CA SER A 175 -17.84 3.26 8.83
C SER A 175 -19.02 2.80 7.96
N PRO A 176 -20.00 3.69 7.68
CA PRO A 176 -21.05 3.37 6.71
C PRO A 176 -20.49 3.30 5.27
N TYR A 177 -19.23 3.70 5.11
CA TYR A 177 -18.48 3.69 3.89
C TYR A 177 -17.57 2.47 3.90
N TYR A 178 -18.00 1.39 3.24
CA TYR A 178 -17.13 0.25 2.97
C TYR A 178 -15.87 0.65 2.20
N ARG A 179 -14.73 0.79 2.90
CA ARG A 179 -13.35 0.85 2.34
C ARG A 179 -13.13 1.91 1.25
N TYR A 180 -13.43 3.19 1.53
CA TYR A 180 -13.54 4.25 0.52
C TYR A 180 -12.30 5.15 0.30
N VAL A 181 -11.10 4.73 0.66
CA VAL A 181 -9.91 5.24 -0.07
C VAL A 181 -9.34 4.10 -0.85
N PHE A 182 -10.19 3.50 -1.69
CA PHE A 182 -9.78 2.53 -2.67
C PHE A 182 -9.37 3.27 -3.92
N HIS A 183 -8.07 3.30 -4.20
CA HIS A 183 -7.59 3.68 -5.52
C HIS A 183 -7.68 2.46 -6.41
N GLN A 184 -8.47 2.55 -7.46
CA GLN A 184 -8.51 1.55 -8.51
C GLN A 184 -8.06 2.19 -9.81
N GLU A 185 -7.03 1.64 -10.42
CA GLU A 185 -6.62 2.08 -11.73
C GLU A 185 -7.67 1.72 -12.78
N SER A 186 -8.02 2.70 -13.60
CA SER A 186 -9.03 2.57 -14.64
C SER A 186 -8.45 2.46 -16.04
N VAL A 187 -7.57 3.39 -16.39
CA VAL A 187 -7.08 3.57 -17.76
C VAL A 187 -5.64 4.05 -17.73
N ILE A 188 -4.78 3.42 -18.53
CA ILE A 188 -3.44 3.90 -18.87
C ILE A 188 -3.52 4.54 -20.27
N ASP A 189 -3.22 5.84 -20.37
CA ASP A 189 -3.15 6.59 -21.64
C ASP A 189 -1.67 6.87 -21.96
N PRO A 190 -1.04 6.08 -22.86
CA PRO A 190 0.38 6.22 -23.19
C PRO A 190 0.69 7.51 -23.97
N GLU A 191 -0.28 8.04 -24.73
CA GLU A 191 -0.10 9.25 -25.53
C GLU A 191 -0.03 10.48 -24.63
N LYS A 192 -0.93 10.56 -23.66
CA LYS A 192 -0.95 11.64 -22.67
C LYS A 192 -0.01 11.39 -21.48
N ARG A 193 0.55 10.20 -21.36
CA ARG A 193 1.40 9.74 -20.24
C ARG A 193 0.72 9.92 -18.87
N ILE A 194 -0.55 9.50 -18.81
CA ILE A 194 -1.36 9.57 -17.60
C ILE A 194 -1.97 8.22 -17.26
N VAL A 195 -2.18 7.99 -15.97
CA VAL A 195 -3.03 6.91 -15.45
C VAL A 195 -4.23 7.55 -14.80
N THR A 196 -5.42 7.13 -15.22
CA THR A 196 -6.68 7.54 -14.61
C THR A 196 -7.03 6.54 -13.52
N LEU A 197 -7.30 7.05 -12.32
CA LEU A 197 -7.69 6.26 -11.17
C LEU A 197 -9.11 6.64 -10.73
N PHE A 198 -9.83 5.65 -10.23
CA PHE A 198 -11.05 5.83 -9.45
C PHE A 198 -10.69 5.81 -7.97
N GLY A 199 -11.10 6.86 -7.26
CA GLY A 199 -11.09 6.91 -5.81
C GLY A 199 -12.47 6.60 -5.25
N GLY A 200 -12.56 6.49 -3.92
CA GLY A 200 -13.83 6.29 -3.26
C GLY A 200 -14.85 7.38 -3.55
N GLN A 201 -16.13 7.03 -3.43
CA GLN A 201 -17.29 7.88 -3.76
C GLN A 201 -17.36 8.27 -5.25
N GLY A 202 -16.80 7.42 -6.13
CA GLY A 202 -16.90 7.56 -7.59
C GLY A 202 -16.07 8.71 -8.17
N VAL A 203 -15.07 9.18 -7.44
CA VAL A 203 -14.19 10.25 -7.90
C VAL A 203 -13.20 9.73 -8.92
N ILE A 204 -12.98 10.49 -9.98
CA ILE A 204 -11.94 10.22 -10.98
C ILE A 204 -10.84 11.26 -10.84
N PHE A 205 -9.59 10.81 -10.80
CA PHE A 205 -8.41 11.68 -10.83
C PHE A 205 -7.30 11.05 -11.68
N GLN A 206 -6.25 11.81 -11.96
CA GLN A 206 -5.20 11.44 -12.89
C GLN A 206 -3.82 11.62 -12.26
N TYR A 207 -2.95 10.63 -12.46
CA TYR A 207 -1.52 10.75 -12.21
C TYR A 207 -0.78 10.83 -13.52
N THR A 208 0.25 11.68 -13.57
CA THR A 208 1.28 11.56 -14.59
C THR A 208 2.06 10.26 -14.36
N PHE A 209 2.70 9.73 -15.40
CA PHE A 209 3.56 8.55 -15.27
C PHE A 209 4.65 8.72 -14.20
N ASP A 210 5.20 9.92 -14.01
CA ASP A 210 6.23 10.18 -13.00
C ASP A 210 5.65 10.13 -11.57
N ARG A 211 4.46 10.72 -11.38
CA ARG A 211 3.74 10.65 -10.12
C ARG A 211 3.39 9.19 -9.79
N TYR A 212 2.87 8.46 -10.77
CA TYR A 212 2.49 7.07 -10.66
C TYR A 212 3.68 6.16 -10.32
N LEU A 213 4.84 6.37 -10.94
CA LEU A 213 6.06 5.65 -10.60
C LEU A 213 6.54 5.95 -9.17
N THR A 214 6.33 7.17 -8.68
CA THR A 214 6.67 7.52 -7.29
C THR A 214 5.85 6.67 -6.32
N GLU A 215 4.56 6.49 -6.57
CA GLU A 215 3.68 5.63 -5.76
C GLU A 215 4.13 4.17 -5.79
N ILE A 216 4.41 3.64 -6.99
CA ILE A 216 4.89 2.25 -7.13
C ILE A 216 6.16 2.01 -6.30
N LYS A 217 7.07 3.00 -6.25
CA LYS A 217 8.34 2.91 -5.53
C LYS A 217 8.18 2.83 -4.01
N GLU A 218 7.03 3.20 -3.46
CA GLU A 218 6.76 3.05 -2.02
C GLU A 218 6.57 1.58 -1.63
N VAL A 219 6.17 0.72 -2.57
CA VAL A 219 5.75 -0.66 -2.28
C VAL A 219 6.46 -1.73 -3.11
N VAL A 220 7.06 -1.35 -4.24
CA VAL A 220 7.79 -2.25 -5.15
C VAL A 220 9.27 -1.91 -5.19
N THR A 221 10.09 -2.96 -5.14
CA THR A 221 11.52 -2.92 -5.45
C THR A 221 11.81 -3.73 -6.71
N ASP A 222 13.01 -3.58 -7.26
CA ASP A 222 13.49 -4.40 -8.38
C ASP A 222 13.32 -5.89 -8.09
N CYS A 223 13.62 -6.32 -6.87
CA CYS A 223 13.44 -7.71 -6.42
C CYS A 223 11.95 -8.11 -6.39
N LYS A 224 11.04 -7.28 -5.85
CA LYS A 224 9.60 -7.58 -5.87
C LYS A 224 8.99 -7.61 -7.27
N ALA A 225 9.63 -6.91 -8.21
CA ALA A 225 9.26 -6.87 -9.63
C ALA A 225 9.97 -7.93 -10.50
N TYR A 226 10.76 -8.87 -9.94
CA TYR A 226 11.59 -9.79 -10.75
C TYR A 226 10.81 -10.50 -11.87
N GLN A 227 9.57 -10.90 -11.60
CA GLN A 227 8.71 -11.62 -12.54
C GLN A 227 8.34 -10.78 -13.75
N PHE A 228 8.17 -9.47 -13.58
CA PHE A 228 7.94 -8.57 -14.71
C PHE A 228 9.10 -8.69 -15.70
N PHE A 229 10.34 -8.63 -15.21
CA PHE A 229 11.53 -8.67 -16.06
C PHE A 229 11.70 -10.04 -16.74
N GLU A 230 11.42 -11.14 -16.04
CA GLU A 230 11.44 -12.48 -16.66
C GLU A 230 10.39 -12.63 -17.77
N LEU A 231 9.18 -12.12 -17.53
CA LEU A 231 8.09 -12.15 -18.51
C LEU A 231 8.44 -11.27 -19.72
N TYR A 232 9.01 -10.08 -19.49
CA TYR A 232 9.44 -9.19 -20.55
C TYR A 232 10.52 -9.82 -21.43
N ASP A 233 11.52 -10.47 -20.84
CA ASP A 233 12.56 -11.17 -21.60
C ASP A 233 12.01 -12.31 -22.45
N ARG A 234 11.00 -13.01 -21.91
CA ARG A 234 10.39 -14.17 -22.57
C ARG A 234 9.47 -13.78 -23.72
N TYR A 235 8.62 -12.77 -23.51
CA TYR A 235 7.53 -12.42 -24.41
C TYR A 235 7.79 -11.15 -25.22
N GLY A 236 8.78 -10.36 -24.81
CA GLY A 236 9.16 -9.12 -25.48
C GLY A 236 8.23 -7.95 -25.20
N LYS A 237 8.48 -6.85 -25.92
CA LYS A 237 7.72 -5.61 -25.82
C LYS A 237 6.24 -5.82 -26.13
N GLY A 238 5.37 -5.22 -25.32
CA GLY A 238 3.93 -5.24 -25.46
C GLY A 238 3.24 -6.41 -24.77
N PHE A 239 3.97 -7.33 -24.13
CA PHE A 239 3.35 -8.52 -23.54
C PHE A 239 2.28 -8.17 -22.48
N ALA A 240 2.53 -7.14 -21.68
CA ALA A 240 1.63 -6.76 -20.58
C ALA A 240 0.43 -5.94 -21.08
N SER A 241 0.47 -5.44 -22.31
CA SER A 241 -0.67 -4.75 -22.92
C SER A 241 -1.71 -5.71 -23.54
N GLN A 242 -1.43 -7.01 -23.59
CA GLN A 242 -2.32 -8.01 -24.18
C GLN A 242 -3.36 -8.52 -23.18
N SER A 243 -4.58 -8.84 -23.62
CA SER A 243 -5.57 -9.45 -22.72
C SER A 243 -5.13 -10.86 -22.31
N GLY A 244 -5.25 -11.19 -21.01
CA GLY A 244 -5.11 -12.57 -20.51
C GLY A 244 -3.68 -13.04 -20.17
N TRP A 245 -2.67 -12.16 -20.12
CA TRP A 245 -1.37 -12.51 -19.54
C TRP A 245 -1.44 -12.60 -18.00
N ALA A 246 -2.27 -11.77 -17.37
CA ALA A 246 -2.43 -11.72 -15.93
C ALA A 246 -3.09 -13.02 -15.43
N GLY A 247 -2.38 -13.78 -14.59
CA GLY A 247 -2.81 -15.09 -14.10
C GLY A 247 -2.07 -16.28 -14.72
N GLN A 248 -1.16 -16.08 -15.68
CA GLN A 248 -0.27 -17.16 -16.13
C GLN A 248 0.81 -17.42 -15.08
N ALA A 249 0.92 -18.68 -14.64
CA ALA A 249 2.04 -19.09 -13.79
C ALA A 249 3.35 -18.87 -14.55
N VAL A 250 4.31 -18.19 -13.93
CA VAL A 250 5.69 -18.22 -14.41
C VAL A 250 6.18 -19.65 -14.17
N PRO A 251 6.39 -20.48 -15.22
CA PRO A 251 6.88 -21.84 -15.03
C PRO A 251 8.24 -21.77 -14.35
N HIS A 252 8.44 -22.53 -13.28
CA HIS A 252 9.75 -22.73 -12.68
C HIS A 252 10.71 -23.24 -13.76
N GLN A 253 11.86 -22.58 -13.90
CA GLN A 253 12.99 -23.13 -14.68
C GLN A 253 13.62 -24.30 -13.94
#